data_AF-A0A821WW77-F1
#
_entry.id   AF-A0A821WW77-F1
#
_cell.length_a   1.000
_cell.length_b   1.000
_cell.length_c   1.000
_cell.angle_alpha   90.00
_cell.angle_beta   90.00
_cell.angle_gamma   90.00
#
_symmetry.space_group_name_H-M   'P 1'
#
loop_
_entity.id
_entity.type
_entity.pdbx_description
1 polymer ?
#
loop_
_entity_poly.entity_id
_entity_poly.type
_entity_poly.pdbx_seq_one_letter_code
_entity_poly.pdbx_strand_id
1 'polypeptide(L)'
;NAVTTRAQAKLQAQPQPSSANTSSTSTTSQSTCSSSPMATPLHDFSLSRIRSEQAQDVIIQQIIQQIRNNRRYESFIIQHGILYKLAYRDDATIKLVYAPSKLIPEIMAAYHDHPLSGHFGT
;
A
#
# COMPACT_ATOMS: atom_id res chain seq x y z
N ASN A 1 33.08 24.69 2.64
CA ASN A 1 33.43 23.31 2.23
C ASN A 1 32.44 22.86 1.16
N ALA A 2 32.78 23.04 -0.11
CA ALA A 2 31.94 22.65 -1.25
C ALA A 2 32.61 21.46 -1.97
N VAL A 3 31.89 20.36 -2.14
CA VAL A 3 32.37 19.15 -2.81
C VAL A 3 31.80 19.15 -4.23
N THR A 4 32.67 19.27 -5.23
CA THR A 4 32.33 19.16 -6.66
C THR A 4 32.69 17.76 -7.13
N THR A 5 31.73 16.97 -7.60
CA THR A 5 31.98 15.69 -8.24
C THR A 5 31.90 15.83 -9.76
N ARG A 6 33.01 15.49 -10.43
CA ARG A 6 33.18 15.54 -11.89
C ARG A 6 32.98 14.13 -12.45
N ALA A 7 31.86 13.88 -13.12
CA ALA A 7 31.69 12.65 -13.91
C ALA A 7 32.34 12.83 -15.28
N GLN A 8 33.34 12.01 -15.61
CA GLN A 8 33.93 11.91 -16.94
C GLN A 8 33.32 10.70 -17.66
N ALA A 9 32.60 10.94 -18.76
CA ALA A 9 32.32 9.90 -19.75
C ALA A 9 33.20 10.18 -20.98
N LYS A 10 34.09 9.24 -21.28
CA LYS A 10 35.08 9.27 -22.35
C LYS A 10 34.38 9.02 -23.70
N LEU A 11 34.24 10.06 -24.51
CA LEU A 11 34.03 9.95 -25.96
C LEU A 11 35.40 9.87 -26.64
N GLN A 12 35.61 8.84 -27.47
CA GLN A 12 36.71 8.82 -28.43
C GLN A 12 36.26 8.13 -29.73
N ALA A 13 36.19 8.91 -30.80
CA ALA A 13 36.05 8.53 -32.22
C ALA A 13 37.37 7.86 -32.73
N GLN A 14 37.53 7.16 -33.86
CA GLN A 14 37.06 7.19 -35.27
C GLN A 14 37.80 6.00 -36.02
N PRO A 15 38.01 5.92 -37.38
CA PRO A 15 37.18 5.57 -38.56
C PRO A 15 37.56 4.25 -39.36
N GLN A 16 36.58 3.67 -40.09
CA GLN A 16 36.59 2.91 -41.40
C GLN A 16 37.54 1.68 -41.67
N PRO A 17 37.38 0.90 -42.78
CA PRO A 17 36.20 0.24 -43.38
C PRO A 17 36.44 -1.26 -43.76
N SER A 18 35.41 -1.93 -44.31
CA SER A 18 35.42 -3.07 -45.28
C SER A 18 34.79 -4.40 -44.83
N SER A 19 33.54 -4.57 -45.26
CA SER A 19 32.83 -5.75 -45.74
C SER A 19 33.30 -7.17 -45.38
N ALA A 20 32.45 -7.88 -44.64
CA ALA A 20 32.11 -9.27 -44.95
C ALA A 20 30.65 -9.55 -44.50
N ASN A 21 29.82 -9.89 -45.48
CA ASN A 21 28.41 -10.27 -45.32
C ASN A 21 28.27 -11.50 -44.41
N THR A 22 27.55 -11.35 -43.30
CA THR A 22 26.85 -12.46 -42.64
C THR A 22 25.46 -11.98 -42.22
N SER A 23 24.46 -12.64 -42.79
CA SER A 23 23.04 -12.38 -42.59
C SER A 23 22.66 -12.54 -41.12
N SER A 24 22.27 -11.44 -40.48
CA SER A 24 21.61 -11.46 -39.18
C SER A 24 20.57 -10.35 -39.14
N THR A 25 19.32 -10.78 -39.28
CA THR A 25 18.07 -10.05 -39.08
C THR A 25 18.18 -9.00 -37.96
N SER A 26 18.23 -7.73 -38.32
CA SER A 26 18.11 -6.61 -37.40
C SER A 26 16.64 -6.32 -37.12
N THR A 27 16.03 -7.17 -36.29
CA THR A 27 14.77 -6.84 -35.62
C THR A 27 15.02 -5.59 -34.79
N THR A 28 14.44 -4.48 -35.22
CA THR A 28 14.41 -3.24 -34.45
C THR A 28 13.54 -3.51 -33.22
N SER A 29 14.18 -3.85 -32.10
CA SER A 29 13.50 -3.95 -30.81
C SER A 29 13.18 -2.53 -30.34
N GLN A 30 12.07 -1.99 -30.86
CA GLN A 30 11.35 -0.94 -30.16
C GLN A 30 10.94 -1.55 -28.81
N SER A 31 11.68 -1.21 -27.75
CA SER A 31 11.18 -1.36 -26.40
C SER A 31 10.03 -0.37 -26.25
N THR A 32 8.84 -0.78 -26.69
CA THR A 32 7.61 -0.27 -26.11
C THR A 32 7.68 -0.67 -24.64
N CYS A 33 8.05 0.29 -23.79
CA CYS A 33 7.70 0.23 -22.38
C CYS A 33 6.18 0.25 -22.30
N SER A 34 5.59 -0.93 -22.51
CA SER A 34 4.22 -1.24 -22.15
C SER A 34 4.16 -1.11 -20.64
N SER A 35 4.01 0.12 -20.18
CA SER A 35 3.49 0.44 -18.86
C SER A 35 2.05 -0.02 -18.89
N SER A 36 1.87 -1.34 -18.78
CA SER A 36 0.59 -1.91 -18.42
C SER A 36 0.16 -1.14 -17.17
N PRO A 37 -0.99 -0.47 -17.16
CA PRO A 37 -1.46 0.18 -15.96
C PRO A 37 -1.55 -0.93 -14.92
N MET A 38 -0.63 -0.89 -13.95
CA MET A 38 -0.55 -1.84 -12.87
C MET A 38 -1.89 -1.73 -12.15
N ALA A 39 -2.80 -2.67 -12.42
CA ALA A 39 -4.14 -2.64 -11.87
C ALA A 39 -3.96 -2.70 -10.36
N THR A 40 -4.19 -1.59 -9.68
CA THR A 40 -4.16 -1.56 -8.22
C THR A 40 -5.23 -2.54 -7.77
N PRO A 41 -4.88 -3.52 -6.91
CA PRO A 41 -5.88 -4.41 -6.36
C PRO A 41 -6.96 -3.56 -5.70
N LEU A 42 -8.20 -3.69 -6.18
CA LEU A 42 -9.32 -2.94 -5.64
C LEU A 42 -9.67 -3.53 -4.27
N HIS A 43 -9.18 -2.90 -3.22
CA HIS A 43 -9.51 -3.28 -1.86
C HIS A 43 -10.89 -2.73 -1.48
N ASP A 44 -11.83 -3.61 -1.16
CA ASP A 44 -13.13 -3.21 -0.60
C ASP A 44 -13.00 -2.98 0.90
N PHE A 45 -13.00 -1.72 1.33
CA PHE A 45 -13.07 -1.33 2.74
C PHE A 45 -14.42 -0.69 3.11
N SER A 46 -15.49 -1.08 2.41
CA SER A 46 -16.84 -0.61 2.72
C SER A 46 -17.26 -0.97 4.15
N LEU A 47 -18.04 -0.10 4.78
CA LEU A 47 -18.58 -0.36 6.12
C LEU A 47 -19.43 -1.63 6.18
N SER A 48 -20.09 -2.00 5.07
CA SER A 48 -20.84 -3.24 4.95
C SER A 48 -19.96 -4.48 5.13
N ARG A 49 -18.81 -4.52 4.43
CA ARG A 49 -17.83 -5.61 4.54
C ARG A 49 -17.16 -5.62 5.91
N ILE A 50 -16.76 -4.46 6.41
CA ILE A 50 -16.19 -4.34 7.76
C ILE A 50 -17.16 -4.92 8.80
N ARG A 51 -18.44 -4.55 8.74
CA ARG A 51 -19.47 -5.06 9.65
C ARG A 51 -19.60 -6.58 9.58
N SER A 52 -19.64 -7.16 8.38
CA SER A 52 -19.76 -8.62 8.23
C SER A 52 -18.53 -9.35 8.76
N GLU A 53 -17.33 -8.83 8.51
CA GLU A 53 -16.09 -9.44 9.01
C GLU A 53 -15.95 -9.29 10.52
N GLN A 54 -16.29 -8.13 11.10
CA GLN A 54 -16.32 -7.96 12.56
C GLN A 54 -17.32 -8.90 13.24
N ALA A 55 -18.47 -9.18 12.61
CA ALA A 55 -19.46 -10.10 13.16
C ALA A 55 -18.94 -11.54 13.28
N GLN A 56 -17.98 -11.94 12.44
CA GLN A 56 -17.37 -13.26 12.42
C GLN A 56 -16.03 -13.33 13.15
N ASP A 57 -15.45 -12.19 13.53
CA ASP A 57 -14.15 -12.11 14.18
C ASP A 57 -14.26 -12.40 15.69
N VAL A 58 -13.72 -13.55 16.11
CA VAL A 58 -13.78 -14.03 17.51
C VAL A 58 -13.17 -13.04 18.49
N ILE A 59 -12.07 -12.37 18.14
CA ILE A 59 -11.39 -11.41 19.01
C ILE A 59 -12.28 -10.18 19.21
N ILE A 60 -12.87 -9.68 18.13
CA ILE A 60 -13.80 -8.54 18.20
C ILE A 60 -15.06 -8.90 18.99
N GLN A 61 -15.59 -10.11 18.83
CA GLN A 61 -16.73 -10.56 19.63
C GLN A 61 -16.40 -10.61 21.13
N GLN A 62 -15.19 -11.07 21.49
CA GLN A 62 -14.74 -11.05 22.88
C GLN A 62 -14.64 -9.61 23.44
N ILE A 63 -14.09 -8.68 22.65
CA ILE A 63 -14.01 -7.27 23.03
C ILE A 63 -15.41 -6.68 23.24
N ILE A 64 -16.34 -6.95 22.31
CA ILE A 64 -17.74 -6.52 22.42
C ILE A 64 -18.40 -7.03 23.70
N GLN A 65 -18.17 -8.30 24.06
CA GLN A 65 -18.68 -8.86 25.32
C GLN A 65 -18.07 -8.15 26.55
N GLN A 66 -16.77 -7.89 26.55
CA GLN A 66 -16.11 -7.16 27.64
C GLN A 66 -16.67 -5.75 27.81
N ILE A 67 -16.90 -5.03 26.71
CA ILE A 67 -17.49 -3.68 26.72
C ILE A 67 -18.91 -3.71 27.31
N ARG A 68 -19.73 -4.70 26.94
CA ARG A 68 -21.10 -4.82 27.46
C ARG A 68 -21.14 -5.12 28.96
N ASN A 69 -20.15 -5.86 29.45
CA ASN A 69 -20.11 -6.32 30.84
C ASN A 69 -19.39 -5.34 31.79
N ASN A 70 -18.71 -4.32 31.27
CA ASN A 70 -17.87 -3.44 32.07
C ASN A 70 -17.94 -1.99 31.59
N ARG A 71 -18.31 -1.07 32.48
CA ARG A 71 -18.40 0.36 32.16
C ARG A 71 -17.06 1.05 31.92
N ARG A 72 -15.92 0.39 32.21
CA ARG A 72 -14.58 0.98 32.03
C ARG A 72 -14.16 1.19 30.56
N TYR A 73 -14.93 0.70 29.59
CA TYR A 73 -14.60 0.80 28.17
C TYR A 73 -15.24 2.04 27.49
N GLU A 74 -15.16 3.21 28.13
CA GLU A 74 -15.76 4.46 27.63
C GLU A 74 -15.14 4.97 26.33
N SER A 75 -13.92 4.52 26.00
CA SER A 75 -13.24 4.83 24.74
C SER A 75 -13.67 3.93 23.58
N PHE A 76 -14.69 3.09 23.75
CA PHE A 76 -15.23 2.24 22.70
C PHE A 76 -16.72 2.48 22.50
N ILE A 77 -17.15 2.44 21.24
CA ILE A 77 -18.57 2.54 20.88
C ILE A 77 -18.91 1.52 19.82
N ILE A 78 -20.09 0.93 19.94
CA ILE A 78 -20.66 0.07 18.91
C ILE A 78 -21.76 0.86 18.20
N GLN A 79 -21.57 1.13 16.91
CA GLN A 79 -22.52 1.90 16.12
C GLN A 79 -22.82 1.16 14.81
N HIS A 80 -24.11 0.98 14.48
CA HIS A 80 -24.54 0.22 13.30
C HIS A 80 -23.96 -1.20 13.19
N GLY A 81 -23.65 -1.82 14.34
CA GLY A 81 -23.03 -3.14 14.40
C GLY A 81 -21.52 -3.15 14.14
N ILE A 82 -20.87 -1.98 14.09
CA ILE A 82 -19.42 -1.84 13.94
C ILE A 82 -18.83 -1.31 15.25
N LEU A 83 -17.75 -1.95 15.71
CA LEU A 83 -16.92 -1.53 16.82
C LEU A 83 -15.96 -0.43 16.38
N TYR A 84 -15.99 0.68 17.12
CA TYR A 84 -15.08 1.81 16.98
C TYR A 84 -14.32 2.07 18.27
N LYS A 85 -13.08 2.53 18.13
CA LYS A 85 -12.32 3.20 19.19
C LYS A 85 -12.47 4.71 19.03
N LEU A 86 -12.81 5.39 20.11
CA LEU A 86 -12.83 6.84 20.20
C LEU A 86 -11.42 7.35 20.47
N ALA A 87 -10.91 8.19 19.57
CA ALA A 87 -9.66 8.90 19.74
C ALA A 87 -9.97 10.38 19.93
N TYR A 88 -9.53 10.94 21.05
CA TYR A 88 -9.69 12.34 21.38
C TYR A 88 -8.43 13.10 20.94
N ARG A 89 -8.60 14.15 20.13
CA ARG A 89 -7.53 15.08 19.76
C ARG A 89 -8.04 16.50 19.95
N ASP A 90 -7.38 17.24 20.84
CA ASP A 90 -7.70 18.62 21.20
C ASP A 90 -9.21 18.82 21.41
N ASP A 91 -9.93 19.32 20.39
CA ASP A 91 -11.37 19.62 20.44
C ASP A 91 -12.26 18.64 19.66
N ALA A 92 -11.69 17.55 19.14
CA ALA A 92 -12.38 16.61 18.25
C ALA A 92 -12.30 15.16 18.74
N THR A 93 -13.43 14.46 18.61
CA THR A 93 -13.52 13.00 18.81
C THR A 93 -13.59 12.31 17.45
N ILE A 94 -12.58 11.51 17.15
CA ILE A 94 -12.47 10.73 15.91
C ILE A 94 -12.90 9.29 16.20
N LYS A 95 -13.75 8.73 15.33
CA LYS A 95 -14.15 7.31 15.38
C LYS A 95 -13.22 6.49 14.50
N LEU A 96 -12.40 5.66 15.13
CA LEU A 96 -11.51 4.74 14.43
C LEU A 96 -12.17 3.37 14.36
N VAL A 97 -12.39 2.85 13.15
CA VAL A 97 -12.89 1.49 12.95
C VAL A 97 -11.89 0.50 13.53
N TYR A 98 -12.36 -0.44 14.34
CA TYR A 98 -11.52 -1.55 14.76
C TYR A 98 -11.35 -2.52 13.58
N ALA A 99 -10.12 -2.73 13.10
CA ALA A 99 -9.89 -3.55 11.91
C ALA A 99 -10.20 -5.04 12.20
N PRO A 100 -11.04 -5.71 11.37
CA PRO A 100 -11.18 -7.16 11.43
C PRO A 100 -9.87 -7.85 11.07
N SER A 101 -9.54 -8.94 11.76
CA SER A 101 -8.28 -9.67 11.60
C SER A 101 -8.02 -10.10 10.16
N LYS A 102 -9.08 -10.52 9.45
CA LYS A 102 -9.03 -10.90 8.04
C LYS A 102 -8.69 -9.76 7.08
N LEU A 103 -9.04 -8.52 7.43
CA LEU A 103 -8.78 -7.35 6.59
C LEU A 103 -7.41 -6.72 6.86
N ILE A 104 -6.72 -7.09 7.96
CA ILE A 104 -5.39 -6.54 8.27
C ILE A 104 -4.39 -6.75 7.13
N PRO A 105 -4.22 -7.96 6.56
CA PRO A 105 -3.28 -8.16 5.45
C PRO A 105 -3.61 -7.29 4.24
N GLU A 106 -4.89 -7.13 3.92
CA GLU A 106 -5.35 -6.29 2.80
C GLU A 106 -5.08 -4.81 3.06
N ILE A 107 -5.30 -4.32 4.29
CA ILE A 107 -4.98 -2.95 4.67
C ILE A 107 -3.48 -2.70 4.55
N MET A 108 -2.64 -3.66 4.96
CA MET A 108 -1.18 -3.53 4.86
C MET A 108 -0.71 -3.56 3.40
N ALA A 109 -1.28 -4.43 2.57
CA ALA A 109 -0.99 -4.47 1.13
C ALA A 109 -1.41 -3.16 0.44
N ALA A 110 -2.63 -2.68 0.70
CA ALA A 110 -3.13 -1.42 0.16
C ALA A 110 -2.24 -0.23 0.55
N TYR A 111 -1.70 -0.25 1.77
CA TYR A 111 -0.76 0.76 2.21
C TYR A 111 0.60 0.60 1.52
N HIS A 112 1.18 -0.60 1.48
CA HIS A 112 2.49 -0.85 0.86
C HIS A 112 2.51 -0.48 -0.64
N ASP A 113 1.46 -0.83 -1.37
CA ASP A 113 1.39 -0.67 -2.82
C ASP A 113 1.03 0.77 -3.24
N HIS A 114 0.71 1.65 -2.27
CA HIS A 114 0.38 3.04 -2.58
C HIS A 114 1.66 3.82 -2.96
N PRO A 115 1.70 4.55 -4.08
CA PRO A 115 2.91 5.21 -4.58
C PRO A 115 3.46 6.32 -3.66
N LEU A 116 2.63 6.80 -2.72
CA LEU A 116 3.02 7.77 -1.69
C LEU A 116 3.27 7.14 -0.31
N SER A 117 3.08 5.83 -0.20
CA SER A 117 3.48 5.10 0.99
C SER A 117 5.00 4.98 0.98
N GLY A 118 5.64 5.54 2.00
CA GLY A 118 7.07 5.31 2.19
C GLY A 118 7.28 3.80 2.21
N HIS A 119 8.16 3.27 1.34
CA HIS A 119 8.60 1.89 1.42
C HIS A 119 9.36 1.71 2.75
N PHE A 120 8.61 1.46 3.82
CA PHE A 120 9.14 1.24 5.16
C PHE A 120 9.61 -0.21 5.24
N GLY A 121 10.82 -0.46 4.73
CA GLY A 121 11.47 -1.76 4.75
C GLY A 121 12.38 -1.95 3.55
N THR A 122 13.69 -1.81 3.76
CA THR A 122 14.74 -2.37 2.90
C THR A 122 15.39 -3.51 3.63
#